data_AF-A0A1G0QJL9-F1
#
_entry.id   AF-A0A1G0QJL9-F1
#
_cell.length_a   1.000
_cell.length_b   1.000
_cell.length_c   1.000
_cell.angle_alpha   90.00
_cell.angle_beta   90.00
_cell.angle_gamma   90.00
#
_symmetry.space_group_name_H-M   'P 1'
#
loop_
_entity.id
_entity.type
_entity.pdbx_description
1 polymer ?
#
loop_
_entity_poly.entity_id
_entity_poly.type
_entity_poly.pdbx_seq_one_letter_code
_entity_poly.pdbx_strand_id
1 'polypeptide(L)' 'MRKTKENKEQLIRDPVCGMWIEPDDAADIMLYEDKIFYFCAPGCKKAFEKEPEKFIKVNQEELSTEK' A
#
# COMPACT_ATOMS: atom_id res chain seq x y z
N MET A 1 7.61 11.35 28.10
CA MET A 1 6.64 11.07 27.02
C MET A 1 7.02 9.75 26.35
N ARG A 2 6.12 8.76 26.27
CA ARG A 2 6.37 7.53 25.49
C ARG A 2 5.95 7.79 24.05
N LYS A 3 6.88 8.22 23.19
CA LYS A 3 6.62 8.25 21.74
C LYS A 3 6.55 6.79 21.28
N THR A 4 5.38 6.45 20.76
CA THR A 4 4.95 5.11 20.42
C THR A 4 5.69 4.57 19.20
N LYS A 5 6.22 3.35 19.38
CA LYS A 5 6.19 2.23 18.44
C LYS A 5 7.04 2.36 17.19
N GLU A 6 8.28 1.91 17.34
CA GLU A 6 9.06 1.23 16.31
C GLU A 6 8.24 0.06 15.73
N ASN A 7 7.72 0.22 14.52
CA ASN A 7 7.40 -0.90 13.64
C ASN A 7 8.05 -0.60 12.27
N LYS A 8 9.38 -0.47 12.32
CA LYS A 8 10.24 -0.35 11.15
C LYS A 8 10.25 -1.68 10.40
N GLU A 9 10.39 -1.62 9.08
CA GLU A 9 10.51 -2.76 8.15
C GLU A 9 9.20 -3.43 7.66
N GLN A 10 8.16 -2.65 7.37
CA GLN A 10 7.15 -3.06 6.39
C GLN A 10 7.16 -2.05 5.24
N LEU A 11 8.19 -2.10 4.39
CA LEU A 11 8.23 -1.31 3.17
C LEU A 11 7.15 -1.85 2.23
N ILE A 12 6.23 -0.99 1.83
CA ILE A 12 5.14 -1.34 0.92
C ILE A 12 5.53 -0.84 -0.46
N ARG A 13 5.36 -1.69 -1.45
CA ARG A 13 5.61 -1.32 -2.82
C ARG A 13 4.39 -0.60 -3.39
N ASP A 14 4.55 0.66 -3.75
CA ASP A 14 3.54 1.41 -4.49
C ASP A 14 3.25 0.65 -5.80
N PRO A 15 2.01 0.22 -6.05
CA PRO A 15 1.70 -0.63 -7.19
C PRO A 15 1.72 0.13 -8.53
N VAL A 16 1.69 1.47 -8.50
CA VAL A 16 1.66 2.32 -9.68
C VAL A 16 3.07 2.60 -10.20
N CYS A 17 3.96 3.05 -9.32
CA CYS A 17 5.34 3.40 -9.70
C CYS A 17 6.36 2.31 -9.35
N GLY A 18 6.00 1.35 -8.49
CA GLY A 18 6.89 0.27 -8.05
C GLY A 18 7.91 0.69 -6.99
N MET A 19 7.78 1.91 -6.45
CA MET A 19 8.66 2.45 -5.41
C MET A 19 8.34 1.86 -4.04
N TRP A 20 9.36 1.56 -3.25
CA TRP A 20 9.19 1.15 -1.86
C TRP A 20 8.99 2.37 -0.98
N ILE A 21 7.90 2.38 -0.23
CA ILE A 21 7.54 3.45 0.70
C ILE A 21 7.22 2.87 2.07
N GLU A 22 7.47 3.65 3.10
CA GLU A 22 7.02 3.30 4.45
C GLU A 22 5.54 3.67 4.60
N PRO A 23 4.71 2.82 5.23
CA PRO A 23 3.29 3.13 5.45
C PRO A 23 3.07 4.40 6.29
N ASP A 24 4.02 4.73 7.16
CA ASP A 24 4.02 5.97 7.98
C ASP A 24 4.40 7.22 7.15
N ASP A 25 5.20 7.04 6.09
CA ASP A 25 5.65 8.11 5.19
C ASP A 25 4.78 8.20 3.92
N ALA A 26 3.77 7.32 3.78
CA ALA A 26 2.90 7.30 2.62
C ALA A 26 2.14 8.63 2.48
N ALA A 27 2.26 9.26 1.31
CA ALA A 27 1.58 10.52 1.02
C ALA A 27 0.06 10.35 0.97
N ASP A 28 -0.41 9.18 0.54
CA ASP A 28 -1.82 8.85 0.44
C ASP A 28 -2.07 7.36 0.69
N ILE A 29 -3.24 7.04 1.23
CA ILE A 29 -3.70 5.66 1.45
C ILE A 29 -5.09 5.45 0.87
N MET A 30 -5.39 4.22 0.46
CA MET A 30 -6.71 3.83 -0.04
C MET A 30 -7.06 2.42 0.45
N LEU A 31 -8.29 2.25 0.90
CA LEU A 31 -8.85 0.94 1.21
C LEU A 31 -9.55 0.40 -0.04
N TYR A 32 -9.15 -0.77 -0.52
CA TYR A 32 -9.77 -1.45 -1.65
C TYR A 32 -9.82 -2.95 -1.39
N GLU A 33 -11.00 -3.57 -1.52
CA GLU A 33 -11.23 -4.99 -1.21
C GLU A 33 -10.66 -5.41 0.15
N ASP A 34 -10.96 -4.63 1.20
CA ASP A 34 -10.49 -4.85 2.57
C ASP A 34 -8.95 -4.85 2.73
N LYS A 35 -8.22 -4.39 1.71
CA LYS A 35 -6.77 -4.21 1.73
C LYS A 35 -6.41 -2.72 1.69
N ILE A 36 -5.43 -2.34 2.51
CA ILE A 36 -4.92 -0.98 2.54
C ILE A 36 -3.76 -0.88 1.54
N PHE A 37 -3.92 0.00 0.55
CA PHE A 37 -2.89 0.37 -0.41
C PHE A 37 -2.29 1.72 -0.04
N TYR A 38 -0.97 1.81 -0.20
CA TYR A 38 -0.18 2.99 0.15
C TYR A 38 0.43 3.55 -1.13
N PHE A 39 0.42 4.88 -1.25
CA PHE A 39 0.88 5.58 -2.42
C PHE A 39 1.94 6.62 -2.06
N CYS A 40 2.98 6.68 -2.90
CA CYS A 40 4.07 7.65 -2.71
C CYS A 40 3.61 9.08 -3.04
N ALA A 41 2.53 9.22 -3.81
CA ALA A 41 1.99 10.49 -4.23
C ALA A 41 0.47 10.42 -4.48
N PRO A 42 -0.26 11.53 -4.35
CA PRO A 42 -1.68 11.61 -4.71
C PRO A 42 -1.92 11.34 -6.21
N GLY A 43 -0.91 11.53 -7.05
CA GLY A 43 -0.94 11.16 -8.47
C GLY A 43 -1.02 9.64 -8.68
N CYS A 44 -0.30 8.86 -7.86
CA CYS A 44 -0.35 7.40 -7.90
C CYS A 44 -1.73 6.90 -7.48
N LYS A 45 -2.31 7.45 -6.40
CA LYS A 45 -3.68 7.13 -6.00
C LYS A 45 -4.68 7.33 -7.14
N LYS A 46 -4.65 8.49 -7.81
CA LYS A 46 -5.55 8.76 -8.95
C LYS A 46 -5.35 7.79 -10.12
N ALA A 47 -4.12 7.35 -10.38
CA ALA A 47 -3.85 6.35 -11.41
C ALA A 47 -4.39 4.97 -10.99
N PHE A 48 -4.23 4.62 -9.71
CA PHE A 48 -4.80 3.40 -9.15
C PHE A 48 -6.33 3.42 -9.19
N GLU A 49 -6.98 4.53 -8.82
CA GLU A 49 -8.45 4.67 -8.90
C GLU A 49 -9.01 4.49 -10.31
N LYS A 50 -8.21 4.81 -11.36
CA LYS A 50 -8.61 4.60 -12.75
C LYS A 50 -8.54 3.14 -13.17
N GLU A 51 -7.54 2.40 -12.69
CA GLU A 51 -7.28 1.01 -13.10
C GLU A 51 -6.93 0.08 -11.92
N PRO A 52 -7.76 0.00 -10.87
CA PRO A 52 -7.37 -0.67 -9.62
C PRO A 52 -7.15 -2.18 -9.83
N GLU A 53 -7.99 -2.81 -10.65
CA GLU A 53 -7.94 -4.26 -10.94
C GLU A 53 -6.59 -4.71 -11.53
N LYS A 54 -5.90 -3.84 -12.29
CA LYS A 54 -4.57 -4.16 -12.84
C LYS A 54 -3.49 -4.17 -11.77
N PHE A 55 -3.61 -3.29 -10.79
CA PHE A 55 -2.63 -3.10 -9.72
C PHE A 55 -2.81 -4.11 -8.58
N ILE A 56 -4.05 -4.50 -8.28
CA ILE A 56 -4.36 -5.41 -7.17
C ILE A 56 -3.93 -6.84 -7.46
N LYS A 57 -4.00 -7.29 -8.73
CA LYS A 57 -3.55 -8.63 -9.13
C LYS A 57 -2.09 -8.93 -8.77
N VAL A 58 -1.26 -7.89 -8.68
CA VAL A 58 0.17 -8.03 -8.36
C VAL A 58 0.41 -8.30 -6.86
N ASN A 59 -0.56 -7.99 -6.00
CA ASN A 59 -0.41 -8.00 -4.54
C ASN A 59 -1.24 -9.09 -3.82
N GLN A 60 -1.90 -9.99 -4.57
CA GLN A 60 -2.88 -10.94 -4.02
C GLN A 60 -2.30 -12.32 -3.64
N GLU A 61 -1.02 -12.60 -3.89
CA GLU A 61 -0.49 -13.96 -3.72
C GLU A 61 -0.06 -14.30 -2.27
N GLU A 62 -0.07 -13.36 -1.31
CA GLU A 62 0.49 -13.59 0.04
C GLU A 62 -0.53 -13.66 1.21
N LEU A 63 -1.84 -13.47 0.99
CA LEU A 63 -2.84 -13.54 2.09
C LEU A 63 -3.87 -14.67 1.92
N SER A 64 -3.37 -15.88 1.72
CA SER A 64 -4.17 -17.12 1.71
C SER A 64 -3.56 -18.15 2.67
N THR A 65 -3.51 -17.84 3.96
CA THR A 65 -3.39 -18.84 5.04
C THR A 65 -4.00 -18.15 6.26
N GLU A 66 -5.10 -18.58 6.85
CA GLU A 66 -5.36 -19.91 7.40
C GLU A 66 -6.81 -20.34 7.15
N LYS A 67 -6.99 -21.66 6.95
CA LYS A 67 -8.24 -22.37 6.67
C LYS A 67 -8.66 -23.18 7.89
#